data_AF-A0A2A9DZV4-F1
#
_entry.id   AF-A0A2A9DZV4-F1
#
_cell.length_a   1.000
_cell.length_b   1.000
_cell.length_c   1.000
_cell.angle_alpha   90.00
_cell.angle_beta   90.00
_cell.angle_gamma   90.00
#
_symmetry.space_group_name_H-M   'P 1'
#
loop_
_entity.id
_entity.type
_entity.pdbx_description
1 polymer ?
#
loop_
_entity_poly.entity_id
_entity_poly.type
_entity_poly.pdbx_seq_one_letter_code
_entity_poly.pdbx_strand_id
1 'polypeptide(L)'
;MDQTLTRDGVRHDGAVALDSKRIPRSRMTAKARREQLLDVSRALFAEKGFEGTSVEEIAARATVSKPVVYEHFGGKEGIYAVIVDREIEGLTTALTGALTAGGHPKVLLERTALALLSYIEASEDGFRILVRDSPVAQATGTFSSLIGDVATQVEHLLADQFKRRDLDPSVAPIYAQMLVGMVALTGQHWLDARNPDKTEVAAHLVNLAWNGLAGLEREPALRSSVRD
;
A
#
# COMPACT_ATOMS: atom_id res chain seq x y z
N MET A 1 -24.26 40.08 -79.17
CA MET A 1 -23.29 41.04 -78.61
C MET A 1 -23.09 40.62 -77.17
N ASP A 2 -21.96 40.11 -76.73
CA ASP A 2 -20.60 40.27 -77.24
C ASP A 2 -19.77 39.01 -76.95
N GLN A 3 -18.83 38.78 -77.86
CA GLN A 3 -17.88 37.67 -77.88
C GLN A 3 -16.74 37.94 -76.90
N THR A 4 -16.14 36.89 -76.33
CA THR A 4 -14.67 36.77 -76.37
C THR A 4 -14.23 35.33 -76.10
N LEU A 5 -13.67 34.72 -77.14
CA LEU A 5 -12.83 33.54 -77.07
C LEU A 5 -11.53 33.85 -76.33
N THR A 6 -10.95 32.89 -75.60
CA THR A 6 -9.51 32.54 -75.70
C THR A 6 -9.31 31.09 -75.24
N ARG A 7 -8.34 30.46 -75.90
CA ARG A 7 -7.99 29.04 -76.04
C ARG A 7 -7.04 28.47 -74.97
N ASP A 8 -7.02 27.12 -74.97
CA ASP A 8 -5.89 26.19 -74.79
C ASP A 8 -5.23 25.95 -73.41
N GLY A 9 -5.01 24.65 -73.11
CA GLY A 9 -3.70 24.20 -72.61
C GLY A 9 -3.66 23.45 -71.27
N VAL A 10 -3.99 22.15 -71.31
CA VAL A 10 -3.44 20.99 -70.54
C VAL A 10 -2.37 21.29 -69.46
N ARG A 11 -2.56 20.74 -68.24
CA ARG A 11 -1.57 19.88 -67.52
C ARG A 11 -2.11 19.31 -66.20
N HIS A 12 -1.86 18.00 -66.03
CA HIS A 12 -1.87 17.24 -64.78
C HIS A 12 -1.07 17.97 -63.70
N ASP A 13 -1.61 18.06 -62.48
CA ASP A 13 -0.76 18.10 -61.29
C ASP A 13 -1.34 17.27 -60.15
N GLY A 14 -0.47 16.40 -59.65
CA GLY A 14 -0.78 15.25 -58.83
C GLY A 14 -1.21 15.60 -57.41
N ALA A 15 -2.10 14.75 -56.90
CA ALA A 15 -2.37 14.64 -55.48
C ALA A 15 -1.05 14.38 -54.74
N VAL A 16 -0.61 15.35 -53.94
CA VAL A 16 0.49 15.18 -53.00
C VAL A 16 -0.03 14.33 -51.84
N ALA A 17 0.17 13.03 -51.92
CA ALA A 17 0.01 12.13 -50.80
C ALA A 17 1.07 12.48 -49.74
N LEU A 18 0.63 13.08 -48.63
CA LEU A 18 1.47 13.28 -47.45
C LEU A 18 1.77 11.91 -46.85
N ASP A 19 3.00 11.45 -47.09
CA ASP A 19 3.57 10.26 -46.47
C ASP A 19 3.65 10.49 -44.95
N SER A 20 2.66 9.96 -44.23
CA SER A 20 2.63 9.94 -42.78
C SER A 20 3.73 9.02 -42.28
N LYS A 21 4.93 9.58 -42.14
CA LYS A 21 6.12 8.98 -41.54
C LYS A 21 5.73 8.31 -40.21
N ARG A 22 5.53 6.98 -40.24
CA ARG A 22 5.25 6.17 -39.06
C ARG A 22 6.37 6.38 -38.05
N ILE A 23 6.08 7.11 -36.97
CA ILE A 23 6.98 7.21 -35.83
C ILE A 23 7.21 5.78 -35.33
N PRO A 24 8.46 5.27 -35.29
CA PRO A 24 8.72 3.93 -34.81
C PRO A 24 8.23 3.84 -33.36
N ARG A 25 7.25 2.96 -33.10
CA ARG A 25 6.77 2.68 -31.75
C ARG A 25 7.98 2.24 -30.93
N SER A 26 8.47 3.11 -30.05
CA SER A 26 9.61 2.84 -29.19
C SER A 26 9.37 1.49 -28.50
N ARG A 27 10.25 0.52 -28.75
CA ARG A 27 10.17 -0.80 -28.10
C ARG A 27 10.37 -0.57 -26.62
N MET A 28 9.35 -0.90 -25.83
CA MET A 28 9.42 -0.80 -24.38
C MET A 28 10.62 -1.60 -23.85
N THR A 29 11.37 -1.02 -22.92
CA THR A 29 12.54 -1.68 -22.30
C THR A 29 12.09 -2.86 -21.44
N ALA A 30 12.99 -3.82 -21.20
CA ALA A 30 12.72 -4.96 -20.32
C ALA A 30 12.31 -4.51 -18.89
N LYS A 31 12.92 -3.42 -18.38
CA LYS A 31 12.55 -2.84 -17.08
C LYS A 31 11.14 -2.25 -17.09
N ALA A 32 10.80 -1.44 -18.09
CA ALA A 32 9.45 -0.87 -18.20
C ALA A 32 8.39 -1.96 -18.39
N ARG A 33 8.73 -3.05 -19.10
CA ARG A 33 7.88 -4.24 -19.20
C ARG A 33 7.66 -4.92 -17.85
N ARG A 34 8.71 -5.09 -17.07
CA ARG A 34 8.64 -5.69 -15.73
C ARG A 34 7.72 -4.88 -14.82
N GLU A 35 7.85 -3.56 -14.81
CA GLU A 35 6.98 -2.68 -14.00
C GLU A 35 5.53 -2.72 -14.48
N GLN A 36 5.29 -2.69 -15.80
CA GLN A 36 3.93 -2.84 -16.35
C GLN A 36 3.25 -4.13 -15.88
N LEU A 37 3.99 -5.24 -15.88
CA LEU A 37 3.47 -6.53 -15.40
C LEU A 37 3.14 -6.50 -13.91
N LEU A 38 3.94 -5.81 -13.09
CA LEU A 38 3.67 -5.65 -11.66
C LEU A 38 2.42 -4.82 -11.42
N ASP A 39 2.26 -3.69 -12.11
CA ASP A 39 1.11 -2.81 -11.95
C ASP A 39 -0.21 -3.51 -12.34
N VAL A 40 -0.21 -4.19 -13.50
CA VAL A 40 -1.37 -4.94 -13.97
C VAL A 40 -1.74 -6.08 -13.01
N SER A 41 -0.73 -6.80 -12.52
CA SER A 41 -0.95 -7.94 -11.64
C SER A 41 -1.40 -7.50 -10.26
N ARG A 42 -0.87 -6.39 -9.73
CA ARG A 42 -1.31 -5.78 -8.47
C ARG A 42 -2.81 -5.50 -8.51
N ALA A 43 -3.29 -4.81 -9.54
CA ALA A 43 -4.71 -4.54 -9.69
C ALA A 43 -5.55 -5.84 -9.77
N LEU A 44 -5.07 -6.86 -10.50
CA LEU A 44 -5.78 -8.16 -10.57
C LEU A 44 -5.84 -8.87 -9.23
N PHE A 45 -4.73 -8.91 -8.49
CA PHE A 45 -4.65 -9.57 -7.20
C PHE A 45 -5.47 -8.83 -6.14
N ALA A 46 -5.50 -7.50 -6.16
CA ALA A 46 -6.36 -6.72 -5.26
C ALA A 46 -7.85 -6.98 -5.53
N GLU A 47 -8.25 -7.03 -6.80
CA GLU A 47 -9.62 -7.26 -7.24
C GLU A 47 -10.10 -8.70 -6.97
N LYS A 48 -9.32 -9.70 -7.37
CA LYS A 48 -9.76 -11.12 -7.43
C LYS A 48 -9.08 -12.02 -6.42
N GLY A 49 -7.96 -11.57 -5.85
CA GLY A 49 -7.09 -12.38 -5.01
C GLY A 49 -6.13 -13.24 -5.82
N PHE A 50 -5.22 -13.89 -5.10
CA PHE A 50 -4.21 -14.76 -5.69
C PHE A 50 -4.80 -15.96 -6.45
N GLU A 51 -5.75 -16.66 -5.84
CA GLU A 51 -6.40 -17.84 -6.46
C GLU A 51 -7.29 -17.47 -7.65
N GLY A 52 -7.99 -16.34 -7.55
CA GLY A 52 -8.88 -15.84 -8.61
C GLY A 52 -8.16 -15.23 -9.83
N THR A 53 -6.83 -15.14 -9.79
CA THR A 53 -6.01 -14.54 -10.86
C THR A 53 -5.21 -15.61 -11.59
N SER A 54 -5.16 -15.54 -12.92
CA SER A 54 -4.40 -16.46 -13.79
C SER A 54 -3.31 -15.74 -14.58
N VAL A 55 -2.27 -16.49 -15.00
CA VAL A 55 -1.19 -15.96 -15.86
C VAL A 55 -1.73 -15.55 -17.23
N GLU A 56 -2.72 -16.28 -17.73
CA GLU A 56 -3.50 -15.96 -18.93
C GLU A 56 -4.07 -14.55 -18.87
N GLU A 57 -4.74 -14.23 -17.77
CA GLU A 57 -5.40 -12.95 -17.57
C GLU A 57 -4.39 -11.82 -17.37
N ILE A 58 -3.32 -12.05 -16.61
CA ILE A 58 -2.22 -11.10 -16.45
C ILE A 58 -1.62 -10.76 -17.83
N ALA A 59 -1.29 -11.78 -18.62
CA ALA A 59 -0.69 -11.61 -19.94
C ALA A 59 -1.63 -10.84 -20.89
N ALA A 60 -2.91 -11.21 -20.90
CA ALA A 60 -3.93 -10.53 -21.71
C ALA A 60 -4.05 -9.05 -21.31
N ARG A 61 -4.18 -8.75 -20.01
CA ARG A 61 -4.35 -7.36 -19.52
C ARG A 61 -3.10 -6.51 -19.72
N ALA A 62 -1.91 -7.10 -19.62
CA ALA A 62 -0.65 -6.42 -19.94
C ALA A 62 -0.33 -6.33 -21.44
N THR A 63 -1.16 -6.93 -22.30
CA THR A 63 -0.94 -7.03 -23.76
C THR A 63 0.41 -7.67 -24.09
N VAL A 64 0.69 -8.82 -23.47
CA VAL A 64 1.88 -9.65 -23.71
C VAL A 64 1.50 -11.12 -23.92
N SER A 65 2.44 -11.92 -24.40
CA SER A 65 2.27 -13.37 -24.45
C SER A 65 2.60 -13.99 -23.08
N LYS A 66 2.01 -15.16 -22.77
CA LYS A 66 2.30 -15.89 -21.52
C LYS A 66 3.79 -16.15 -21.28
N PRO A 67 4.61 -16.54 -22.29
CA PRO A 67 6.04 -16.76 -22.09
C PRO A 67 6.76 -15.54 -21.49
N VAL A 68 6.33 -14.32 -21.80
CA VAL A 68 6.92 -13.09 -21.24
C VAL A 68 6.70 -13.00 -19.73
N VAL A 69 5.54 -13.44 -19.22
CA VAL A 69 5.26 -13.47 -17.78
C VAL A 69 6.19 -14.46 -17.08
N TYR A 70 6.32 -15.67 -17.63
CA TYR A 70 7.21 -16.70 -17.10
C TYR A 70 8.69 -16.29 -17.17
N GLU A 71 9.12 -15.63 -18.24
CA GLU A 71 10.49 -15.13 -18.39
C GLU A 71 10.85 -14.12 -17.30
N HIS A 72 9.94 -13.20 -16.97
CA HIS A 72 10.21 -12.16 -15.98
C HIS A 72 10.05 -12.61 -14.53
N PHE A 73 9.14 -13.55 -14.24
CA PHE A 73 8.71 -13.85 -12.87
C PHE A 73 8.51 -15.34 -12.56
N GLY A 74 8.64 -16.23 -13.54
CA GLY A 74 8.40 -17.66 -13.33
C GLY A 74 6.94 -18.07 -13.11
N GLY A 75 5.99 -17.14 -13.21
CA GLY A 75 4.56 -17.39 -12.99
C GLY A 75 3.89 -16.30 -12.17
N LYS A 76 2.64 -16.53 -11.76
CA LYS A 76 1.89 -15.58 -10.94
C LYS A 76 2.40 -15.53 -9.49
N GLU A 77 2.93 -16.65 -9.01
CA GLU A 77 3.55 -16.83 -7.68
C GLU A 77 4.72 -15.87 -7.51
N GLY A 78 5.63 -15.82 -8.48
CA GLY A 78 6.79 -14.93 -8.43
C GLY A 78 6.41 -13.46 -8.60
N ILE A 79 5.36 -13.15 -9.37
CA ILE A 79 4.85 -11.77 -9.43
C ILE A 79 4.27 -11.37 -8.07
N TYR A 80 3.45 -12.23 -7.47
CA TYR A 80 2.81 -11.98 -6.19
C TYR A 80 3.84 -11.76 -5.08
N ALA A 81 4.85 -12.62 -5.01
CA ALA A 81 5.97 -12.48 -4.06
C ALA A 81 6.65 -11.11 -4.20
N VAL A 82 7.02 -10.71 -5.43
CA VAL A 82 7.66 -9.40 -5.66
C VAL A 82 6.76 -8.23 -5.26
N ILE A 83 5.44 -8.34 -5.44
CA ILE A 83 4.50 -7.30 -5.00
C ILE A 83 4.46 -7.26 -3.47
N VAL A 84 4.25 -8.39 -2.81
CA VAL A 84 4.20 -8.48 -1.34
C VAL A 84 5.49 -7.93 -0.72
N ASP A 85 6.66 -8.34 -1.22
CA ASP A 85 7.95 -7.85 -0.72
C ASP A 85 8.06 -6.33 -0.82
N ARG A 86 7.67 -5.74 -1.96
CA ARG A 86 7.68 -4.27 -2.15
C ARG A 86 6.72 -3.55 -1.21
N GLU A 87 5.54 -4.12 -0.98
CA GLU A 87 4.54 -3.53 -0.10
C GLU A 87 4.96 -3.63 1.37
N ILE A 88 5.54 -4.76 1.80
CA ILE A 88 6.11 -4.92 3.14
C ILE A 88 7.24 -3.91 3.35
N GLU A 89 8.17 -3.78 2.39
CA GLU A 89 9.28 -2.82 2.47
C GLU A 89 8.76 -1.37 2.55
N GLY A 90 7.80 -1.02 1.70
CA GLY A 90 7.20 0.32 1.67
C GLY A 90 6.50 0.67 2.99
N LEU A 91 5.66 -0.22 3.50
CA LEU A 91 4.96 -0.02 4.76
C LEU A 91 5.91 0.01 5.95
N THR A 92 6.88 -0.92 6.01
CA THR A 92 7.89 -0.96 7.07
C THR A 92 8.69 0.33 7.11
N THR A 93 9.14 0.82 5.94
CA THR A 93 9.88 2.08 5.83
C THR A 93 9.06 3.26 6.36
N ALA A 94 7.77 3.33 6.01
CA ALA A 94 6.88 4.39 6.48
C ALA A 94 6.70 4.36 8.02
N LEU A 95 6.45 3.18 8.59
CA LEU A 95 6.20 3.03 10.03
C LEU A 95 7.47 3.20 10.86
N THR A 96 8.59 2.57 10.48
CA THR A 96 9.86 2.72 11.18
C THR A 96 10.39 4.14 11.10
N GLY A 97 10.23 4.83 9.96
CA GLY A 97 10.57 6.24 9.84
C GLY A 97 9.79 7.13 10.82
N ALA A 98 8.50 6.84 11.03
CA ALA A 98 7.68 7.57 12.00
C ALA A 98 8.08 7.29 13.46
N LEU A 99 8.37 6.03 13.81
CA LEU A 99 8.73 5.61 15.16
C LEU A 99 10.14 6.07 15.59
N THR A 100 11.10 6.08 14.67
CA THR A 100 12.51 6.41 14.96
C THR A 100 12.84 7.89 14.90
N ALA A 101 11.91 8.73 14.41
CA ALA A 101 12.09 10.18 14.33
C ALA A 101 12.24 10.90 15.68
N GLY A 102 12.01 10.18 16.79
CA GLY A 102 12.11 10.71 18.15
C GLY A 102 11.08 11.80 18.48
N GLY A 103 11.15 12.29 19.71
CA GLY A 103 10.25 13.33 20.22
C GLY A 103 9.27 12.83 21.29
N HIS A 104 8.26 13.64 21.56
CA HIS A 104 7.26 13.35 22.58
C HIS A 104 6.38 12.14 22.18
N PRO A 105 6.05 11.19 23.08
CA PRO A 105 5.32 9.96 22.73
C PRO A 105 4.01 10.19 21.97
N LYS A 106 3.26 11.25 22.30
CA LYS A 106 2.06 11.64 21.56
C LYS A 106 2.34 11.94 20.08
N VAL A 107 3.44 12.63 19.79
CA VAL A 107 3.83 13.00 18.42
C VAL A 107 4.24 11.75 17.63
N LEU A 108 4.88 10.78 18.28
CA LEU A 108 5.18 9.49 17.64
C LEU A 108 3.89 8.80 17.22
N LEU A 109 2.89 8.73 18.12
CA LEU A 109 1.59 8.16 17.83
C LEU A 109 0.88 8.86 16.66
N GLU A 110 0.89 10.20 16.64
CA GLU A 110 0.35 11.02 15.54
C GLU A 110 1.01 10.68 14.21
N ARG A 111 2.35 10.64 14.17
CA ARG A 111 3.11 10.34 12.95
C ARG A 111 2.88 8.91 12.47
N THR A 112 2.88 7.93 13.38
CA THR A 112 2.69 6.52 13.01
C THR A 112 1.28 6.27 12.48
N ALA A 113 0.25 6.86 13.10
CA ALA A 113 -1.12 6.76 12.60
C ALA A 113 -1.27 7.39 11.21
N LEU A 114 -0.74 8.61 11.02
CA LEU A 114 -0.76 9.28 9.72
C LEU A 114 0.07 8.56 8.65
N ALA A 115 1.19 7.95 9.03
CA ALA A 115 2.05 7.19 8.12
C ALA A 115 1.31 5.96 7.57
N LEU A 116 0.64 5.19 8.43
CA LEU A 116 -0.18 4.06 8.00
C LEU A 116 -1.30 4.51 7.05
N LEU A 117 -2.10 5.50 7.45
CA LEU A 117 -3.25 5.94 6.66
C LEU A 117 -2.82 6.58 5.33
N SER A 118 -1.70 7.31 5.32
CA SER A 118 -1.15 7.87 4.08
C SER A 118 -0.60 6.79 3.14
N TYR A 119 0.00 5.73 3.68
CA TYR A 119 0.41 4.58 2.88
C TYR A 119 -0.81 3.87 2.27
N ILE A 120 -1.87 3.65 3.07
CA ILE A 120 -3.12 3.04 2.59
C ILE A 120 -3.72 3.86 1.45
N GLU A 121 -3.79 5.18 1.60
CA GLU A 121 -4.31 6.08 0.56
C GLU A 121 -3.46 6.06 -0.72
N ALA A 122 -2.14 5.95 -0.60
CA ALA A 122 -1.22 5.94 -1.74
C ALA A 122 -1.13 4.58 -2.45
N SER A 123 -1.37 3.46 -1.74
CA SER A 123 -1.24 2.09 -2.25
C SER A 123 -2.41 1.21 -1.81
N GLU A 124 -3.63 1.57 -2.20
CA GLU A 124 -4.85 0.85 -1.79
C GLU A 124 -4.81 -0.64 -2.18
N ASP A 125 -4.48 -0.91 -3.44
CA ASP A 125 -4.37 -2.27 -3.96
C ASP A 125 -3.23 -3.05 -3.28
N GLY A 126 -2.11 -2.38 -3.02
CA GLY A 126 -0.99 -2.98 -2.31
C GLY A 126 -1.36 -3.38 -0.89
N PHE A 127 -2.00 -2.48 -0.15
CA PHE A 127 -2.46 -2.77 1.20
C PHE A 127 -3.55 -3.86 1.21
N ARG A 128 -4.49 -3.86 0.25
CA ARG A 128 -5.50 -4.93 0.10
C ARG A 128 -4.85 -6.30 -0.13
N ILE A 129 -3.75 -6.37 -0.87
CA ILE A 129 -2.97 -7.59 -1.07
C ILE A 129 -2.28 -8.01 0.23
N LEU A 130 -1.66 -7.09 0.96
CA LEU A 130 -0.96 -7.38 2.22
C LEU A 130 -1.86 -7.99 3.29
N VAL A 131 -3.07 -7.44 3.44
CA VAL A 131 -4.00 -7.87 4.50
C VAL A 131 -4.74 -9.17 4.16
N ARG A 132 -4.59 -9.67 2.92
CA ARG A 132 -5.25 -10.89 2.47
C ARG A 132 -4.33 -12.09 2.66
N ASP A 133 -4.84 -13.11 3.35
CA ASP A 133 -4.10 -14.36 3.51
C ASP A 133 -3.92 -15.07 2.16
N SER A 134 -2.68 -15.48 1.87
CA SER A 134 -2.35 -16.37 0.75
C SER A 134 -1.18 -17.28 1.11
N PRO A 135 -1.11 -18.51 0.54
CA PRO A 135 0.01 -19.42 0.79
C PRO A 135 1.38 -18.82 0.42
N VAL A 136 1.43 -17.96 -0.60
CA VAL A 136 2.66 -17.29 -1.05
C VAL A 136 3.09 -16.21 -0.07
N ALA A 137 2.14 -15.43 0.49
CA ALA A 137 2.44 -14.44 1.52
C ALA A 137 3.03 -15.10 2.78
N GLN A 138 2.52 -16.26 3.19
CA GLN A 138 3.04 -17.00 4.34
C GLN A 138 4.53 -17.38 4.19
N ALA A 139 5.03 -17.54 2.96
CA ALA A 139 6.42 -17.89 2.70
C ALA A 139 7.37 -16.69 2.56
N THR A 140 6.84 -15.50 2.24
CA THR A 140 7.62 -14.28 1.94
C THR A 140 7.53 -13.20 3.02
N GLY A 141 6.45 -13.23 3.82
CA GLY A 141 6.17 -12.29 4.89
C GLY A 141 4.69 -11.91 4.89
N THR A 142 4.11 -11.73 6.07
CA THR A 142 2.69 -11.41 6.22
C THR A 142 2.49 -10.05 6.86
N PHE A 143 1.32 -9.46 6.66
CA PHE A 143 0.93 -8.28 7.40
C PHE A 143 0.92 -8.52 8.93
N SER A 144 0.54 -9.73 9.35
CA SER A 144 0.56 -10.14 10.76
C SER A 144 1.96 -10.16 11.37
N SER A 145 2.98 -10.62 10.62
CA SER A 145 4.37 -10.56 11.10
C SER A 145 4.86 -9.12 11.19
N LEU A 146 4.53 -8.27 10.22
CA LEU A 146 4.86 -6.83 10.26
C LEU A 146 4.22 -6.15 11.49
N ILE A 147 2.96 -6.45 11.79
CA ILE A 147 2.29 -5.97 13.01
C ILE A 147 3.07 -6.40 14.27
N GLY A 148 3.52 -7.65 14.33
CA GLY A 148 4.32 -8.18 15.45
C GLY A 148 5.65 -7.43 15.63
N ASP A 149 6.35 -7.15 14.53
CA ASP A 149 7.61 -6.41 14.55
C ASP A 149 7.41 -4.97 15.01
N VAL A 150 6.34 -4.32 14.54
CA VAL A 150 5.96 -2.96 14.97
C VAL A 150 5.57 -2.96 16.45
N ALA A 151 4.82 -3.96 16.92
CA ALA A 151 4.45 -4.09 18.33
C ALA A 151 5.68 -4.25 19.23
N THR A 152 6.66 -5.03 18.80
CA THR A 152 7.94 -5.18 19.51
C THR A 152 8.70 -3.86 19.62
N GLN A 153 8.72 -3.05 18.55
CA GLN A 153 9.33 -1.72 18.60
C GLN A 153 8.58 -0.77 19.57
N VAL A 154 7.25 -0.79 19.55
CA VAL A 154 6.40 0.02 20.43
C VAL A 154 6.53 -0.42 21.89
N GLU A 155 6.67 -1.72 22.15
CA GLU A 155 6.91 -2.27 23.49
C GLU A 155 8.14 -1.64 24.15
N HIS A 156 9.27 -1.58 23.44
CA HIS A 156 10.48 -0.97 23.97
C HIS A 156 10.27 0.51 24.37
N LEU A 157 9.53 1.27 23.55
CA LEU A 157 9.19 2.66 23.85
C LEU A 157 8.28 2.76 25.08
N LEU A 158 7.27 1.90 25.19
CA LEU A 158 6.34 1.91 26.33
C LEU A 158 7.00 1.46 27.62
N ALA A 159 7.84 0.43 27.60
CA ALA A 159 8.56 -0.06 28.77
C ALA A 159 9.42 1.05 29.39
N ASP A 160 10.07 1.87 28.57
CA ASP A 160 10.84 3.02 29.03
C ASP A 160 9.95 4.14 29.60
N GLN A 161 8.79 4.41 29.00
CA GLN A 161 7.83 5.37 29.55
C GLN A 161 7.21 4.89 30.87
N PHE A 162 6.92 3.59 30.99
CA PHE A 162 6.33 3.00 32.18
C PHE A 162 7.27 3.10 33.37
N LYS A 163 8.56 2.78 33.18
CA LYS A 163 9.60 2.99 34.20
C LYS A 163 9.65 4.46 34.68
N ARG A 164 9.57 5.43 33.77
CA ARG A 164 9.60 6.87 34.10
C ARG A 164 8.36 7.33 34.88
N ARG A 165 7.24 6.63 34.73
CA ARG A 165 5.95 6.96 35.36
C ARG A 165 5.62 6.10 36.57
N ASP A 166 6.55 5.25 37.02
CA ASP A 166 6.35 4.32 38.14
C ASP A 166 5.17 3.36 37.86
N LEU A 167 5.11 2.87 36.61
CA LEU A 167 4.21 1.82 36.13
C LEU A 167 5.01 0.53 35.86
N ASP A 168 4.38 -0.63 35.96
CA ASP A 168 5.03 -1.92 35.71
C ASP A 168 5.41 -2.08 34.22
N PRO A 169 6.70 -2.16 33.86
CA PRO A 169 7.11 -2.37 32.47
C PRO A 169 6.82 -3.78 31.95
N SER A 170 6.54 -4.76 32.82
CA SER A 170 6.26 -6.16 32.41
C SER A 170 4.99 -6.29 31.57
N VAL A 171 4.06 -5.34 31.73
CA VAL A 171 2.81 -5.27 30.96
C VAL A 171 2.94 -4.46 29.67
N ALA A 172 4.08 -3.82 29.39
CA ALA A 172 4.29 -3.08 28.14
C ALA A 172 3.98 -3.89 26.85
N PRO A 173 4.28 -5.21 26.75
CA PRO A 173 3.96 -5.99 25.56
C PRO A 173 2.46 -5.99 25.22
N ILE A 174 1.59 -6.18 26.22
CA ILE A 174 0.14 -6.21 25.99
C ILE A 174 -0.41 -4.84 25.60
N TYR A 175 0.13 -3.75 26.15
CA TYR A 175 -0.27 -2.38 25.76
C TYR A 175 0.21 -2.05 24.35
N ALA A 176 1.43 -2.45 23.98
CA ALA A 176 1.93 -2.27 22.61
C ALA A 176 1.02 -2.99 21.61
N GLN A 177 0.64 -4.23 21.91
CA GLN A 177 -0.25 -5.02 21.07
C GLN A 177 -1.64 -4.38 20.94
N MET A 178 -2.21 -3.84 22.03
CA MET A 178 -3.47 -3.09 21.98
C MET A 178 -3.38 -1.84 21.09
N LEU A 179 -2.32 -1.05 21.21
CA LEU A 179 -2.14 0.16 20.42
C LEU A 179 -1.93 -0.14 18.93
N VAL A 180 -1.02 -1.07 18.62
CA VAL A 180 -0.74 -1.46 17.23
C VAL A 180 -1.97 -2.10 16.61
N GLY A 181 -2.68 -2.96 17.34
CA GLY A 181 -3.94 -3.55 16.89
C GLY A 181 -5.01 -2.50 16.60
N MET A 182 -5.18 -1.52 17.49
CA MET A 182 -6.12 -0.41 17.29
C MET A 182 -5.81 0.35 15.98
N VAL A 183 -4.56 0.71 15.74
CA VAL A 183 -4.15 1.45 14.54
C VAL A 183 -4.29 0.59 13.29
N ALA A 184 -3.82 -0.66 13.33
CA ALA A 184 -3.84 -1.57 12.19
C ALA A 184 -5.27 -1.94 11.77
N LEU A 185 -6.13 -2.34 12.72
CA LEU A 185 -7.52 -2.72 12.43
C LEU A 185 -8.35 -1.52 11.99
N THR A 186 -8.10 -0.33 12.56
CA THR A 186 -8.75 0.90 12.09
C THR A 186 -8.32 1.24 10.67
N GLY A 187 -7.03 1.10 10.34
CA GLY A 187 -6.53 1.26 8.97
C GLY A 187 -7.20 0.29 7.99
N GLN A 188 -7.33 -0.98 8.38
CA GLN A 188 -8.06 -1.98 7.59
C GLN A 188 -9.52 -1.60 7.36
N HIS A 189 -10.23 -1.18 8.41
CA HIS A 189 -11.61 -0.73 8.26
C HIS A 189 -11.73 0.51 7.37
N TRP A 190 -10.81 1.47 7.57
CA TRP A 190 -10.77 2.70 6.78
C TRP A 190 -10.47 2.44 5.31
N LEU A 191 -9.75 1.36 4.96
CA LEU A 191 -9.47 0.92 3.60
C LEU A 191 -10.73 0.93 2.73
N ASP A 192 -11.87 0.50 3.28
CA ASP A 192 -13.13 0.44 2.53
C ASP A 192 -14.07 1.61 2.85
N ALA A 193 -14.05 2.14 4.08
CA ALA A 193 -14.97 3.20 4.50
C ALA A 193 -14.65 4.59 3.90
N ARG A 194 -13.36 4.96 3.81
CA ARG A 194 -12.85 6.26 3.29
C ARG A 194 -13.50 7.53 3.88
N ASN A 195 -14.24 7.41 4.97
CA ASN A 195 -14.92 8.52 5.64
C ASN A 195 -14.91 8.27 7.15
N PRO A 196 -14.43 9.23 7.97
CA PRO A 196 -13.90 10.55 7.59
C PRO A 196 -12.52 10.46 6.91
N ASP A 197 -11.92 11.61 6.56
CA ASP A 197 -10.60 11.64 5.93
C ASP A 197 -9.50 11.11 6.87
N LYS A 198 -8.33 10.78 6.29
CA LYS A 198 -7.22 10.18 7.06
C LYS A 198 -6.75 11.02 8.24
N THR A 199 -6.83 12.35 8.15
CA THR A 199 -6.35 13.25 9.20
C THR A 199 -7.32 13.24 10.37
N GLU A 200 -8.62 13.25 10.09
CA GLU A 200 -9.66 13.13 11.11
C GLU A 200 -9.63 11.75 11.78
N VAL A 201 -9.47 10.67 11.01
CA VAL A 201 -9.29 9.31 11.58
C VAL A 201 -8.05 9.24 12.47
N ALA A 202 -6.91 9.78 12.02
CA ALA A 202 -5.70 9.84 12.82
C ALA A 202 -5.90 10.64 14.12
N ALA A 203 -6.60 11.77 14.06
CA ALA A 203 -6.90 12.60 15.22
C ALA A 203 -7.74 11.82 16.26
N HIS A 204 -8.76 11.07 15.81
CA HIS A 204 -9.57 10.23 16.71
C HIS A 204 -8.78 9.07 17.32
N LEU A 205 -7.95 8.39 16.52
CA LEU A 205 -7.05 7.33 17.00
C LEU A 205 -6.10 7.85 18.09
N VAL A 206 -5.41 8.95 17.79
CA VAL A 206 -4.47 9.58 18.73
C VAL A 206 -5.19 10.04 19.98
N ASN A 207 -6.37 10.66 19.84
CA ASN A 207 -7.13 11.14 20.99
C ASN A 207 -7.52 9.99 21.92
N LEU A 208 -8.03 8.87 21.38
CA LEU A 208 -8.41 7.70 22.18
C LEU A 208 -7.19 7.11 22.90
N ALA A 209 -6.13 6.79 22.15
CA ALA A 209 -4.95 6.15 22.70
C ALA A 209 -4.18 7.06 23.67
N TRP A 210 -4.04 8.35 23.38
CA TRP A 210 -3.35 9.29 24.27
C TRP A 210 -4.09 9.49 25.59
N ASN A 211 -5.41 9.72 25.56
CA ASN A 211 -6.18 9.90 26.79
C ASN A 211 -6.23 8.61 27.63
N GLY A 212 -6.29 7.44 26.99
CA GLY A 212 -6.18 6.15 27.68
C GLY A 212 -4.82 5.95 28.35
N LEU A 213 -3.72 6.16 27.62
CA LEU A 213 -2.36 5.99 28.16
C LEU A 213 -2.02 7.05 29.23
N ALA A 214 -2.49 8.28 29.08
CA ALA A 214 -2.27 9.34 30.05
C ALA A 214 -2.92 9.02 31.40
N GLY A 215 -4.07 8.35 31.39
CA GLY A 215 -4.87 8.02 32.57
C GLY A 215 -4.62 6.65 33.20
N LEU A 216 -3.54 5.94 32.85
CA LEU A 216 -3.27 4.60 33.40
C LEU A 216 -3.10 4.61 34.93
N GLU A 217 -3.81 3.69 35.58
CA GLU A 217 -3.64 3.35 36.99
C GLU A 217 -2.44 2.41 37.18
N ARG A 218 -1.79 2.47 38.35
CA ARG A 218 -0.65 1.58 38.67
C ARG A 218 -1.07 0.12 38.80
N GLU A 219 -2.23 -0.10 39.43
CA GLU A 219 -2.81 -1.41 39.70
C GLU A 219 -4.29 -1.40 39.27
N PRO A 220 -4.57 -1.52 37.96
CA PRO A 220 -5.93 -1.53 37.46
C PRO A 220 -6.66 -2.79 37.95
N ALA A 221 -7.86 -2.63 38.52
CA ALA A 221 -8.69 -3.73 39.00
C ALA A 221 -10.10 -3.68 38.40
N LEU A 222 -10.68 -4.86 38.13
CA LEU A 222 -12.08 -4.95 37.72
C LEU A 222 -12.98 -4.81 38.96
N ARG A 223 -14.09 -4.10 38.84
CA ARG A 223 -15.02 -3.88 39.97
C ARG A 223 -15.58 -5.18 40.59
N SER A 224 -15.54 -6.30 39.85
CA SER A 224 -15.99 -7.61 40.33
C SER A 224 -14.94 -8.41 41.13
N SER A 225 -13.68 -7.96 41.20
CA SER A 225 -12.63 -8.60 41.99
C SER A 225 -12.52 -8.07 43.43
N VAL A 226 -13.34 -7.08 43.80
CA VAL A 226 -13.59 -6.70 45.19
C VAL A 226 -14.81 -7.47 45.67
N ARG A 227 -14.60 -8.70 46.16
CA ARG A 227 -15.52 -9.36 47.08
C ARG A 227 -14.82 -9.42 48.43
N ASP A 228 -15.58 -9.05 49.46
CA ASP A 228 -15.22 -8.84 50.87
C ASP A 228 -14.12 -9.74 51.46
#